data_AF-A0A9K3LEG5-F1
#
_entry.id   AF-A0A9K3LEG5-F1
#
_cell.length_a   1.000
_cell.length_b   1.000
_cell.length_c   1.000
_cell.angle_alpha   90.00
_cell.angle_beta   90.00
_cell.angle_gamma   90.00
#
_symmetry.space_group_name_H-M   'P 1'
#
loop_
_entity.id
_entity.type
_entity.pdbx_description
1 polymer ?
#
loop_
_entity_poly.entity_id
_entity_poly.type
_entity_poly.pdbx_seq_one_letter_code
_entity_poly.pdbx_strand_id
1 'polypeptide(L)'
;MDGETFMISPDAVVVLGFRSVLSMVGLTTAFVGYWMMERQWDNHGAAVLRRRVAENNAGGDKDENADTVGIDAPKDENSSNYVAIPDPPSQVAKGRNTENAASTSFAAAEMMLCGQVFHESGCRDLVRVGTFDSQDPKYHPSRAGNAEDAEGNLSATAAQYYNAEPTSEFQARLESAFPLPKVLLAGTSIWSISVFFDPNFGGFRLYINAWNVMMFLLAACVGPILAFPIREATLKRDLDRKKKATWVLALDFVLITCFSIGDWMVQNKKIWYIPLFGVLFILVSHYMFQRNRRMGLSWEQEGRAKSSSQIYVQNLATPLLILGIVLFWIGTNAVLMADLYQTYLPIWTTVSRSWCVVLAVMLLIVPAHMALDFAFDQGSQPVVVLEQVKFYTLDGKTFTSLLAEVRWVPETFVATILETPIWLALGWTFMALNCFLPFGVTGLTIQQFCCMGICIAMAPVYGMFVLPALWTGNLGSFTKWSYFYYGLMVAWATSIGIGGGIALLLSVAGILFVLVGHRWDLYERKRGMPWLATNMGDLSNEVTLKTVPQVYGIGQPLGIFGWVLLCLAMSIPM
;
A
#
# COMPACT_ATOMS: atom_id res chain seq x y z
N MET A 1 12.09 7.88 -52.90
CA MET A 1 11.20 7.62 -51.76
C MET A 1 10.44 8.91 -51.56
N ASP A 2 9.20 8.92 -52.02
CA ASP A 2 8.34 10.09 -51.96
C ASP A 2 8.11 10.44 -50.49
N GLY A 3 8.42 11.69 -50.15
CA GLY A 3 8.43 12.23 -48.79
C GLY A 3 7.04 12.43 -48.21
N GLU A 4 6.17 11.41 -48.28
CA GLU A 4 5.04 11.32 -47.38
C GLU A 4 5.60 11.00 -45.99
N THR A 5 5.88 12.05 -45.21
CA THR A 5 5.97 11.94 -43.76
C THR A 5 4.70 11.23 -43.30
N PHE A 6 4.82 9.94 -43.00
CA PHE A 6 3.79 9.14 -42.35
C PHE A 6 3.56 9.81 -40.99
N MET A 7 2.67 10.79 -40.95
CA MET A 7 2.21 11.40 -39.71
C MET A 7 1.38 10.32 -39.02
N ILE A 8 2.02 9.54 -38.18
CA ILE A 8 1.33 8.66 -37.26
C ILE A 8 0.40 9.61 -36.47
N SER A 9 -0.91 9.40 -36.52
CA SER A 9 -1.83 10.14 -35.66
C SER A 9 -1.93 9.40 -34.33
N PRO A 10 -1.95 10.10 -33.18
CA PRO A 10 -2.21 9.43 -31.91
C PRO A 10 -3.62 8.84 -31.96
N ASP A 11 -3.73 7.58 -31.52
CA ASP A 11 -5.01 6.88 -31.45
C ASP A 11 -6.00 7.57 -30.51
N ALA A 12 -5.50 8.20 -29.45
CA ALA A 12 -6.31 8.91 -28.48
C ALA A 12 -5.61 10.19 -28.06
N VAL A 13 -6.40 11.23 -27.79
CA VAL A 13 -5.87 12.50 -27.32
C VAL A 13 -6.72 12.96 -26.15
N VAL A 14 -6.08 13.35 -25.05
CA VAL A 14 -6.76 14.06 -23.98
C VAL A 14 -6.48 15.54 -24.15
N VAL A 15 -7.49 16.31 -24.58
CA VAL A 15 -7.38 17.77 -24.62
C VAL A 15 -7.26 18.27 -23.18
N LEU A 16 -6.23 19.05 -22.85
CA LEU A 16 -6.03 19.61 -21.51
C LEU A 16 -6.93 20.84 -21.30
N GLY A 17 -8.22 20.69 -21.60
CA GLY A 17 -9.27 21.69 -21.43
C GLY A 17 -9.92 21.65 -20.05
N PHE A 18 -10.95 22.47 -19.86
CA PHE A 18 -11.61 22.62 -18.57
C PHE A 18 -12.18 21.30 -18.04
N ARG A 19 -12.78 20.46 -18.89
CA ARG A 19 -13.29 19.12 -18.53
C ARG A 19 -12.21 18.25 -17.91
N SER A 20 -11.11 18.04 -18.62
CA SER A 20 -10.07 17.08 -18.24
C SER A 20 -9.28 17.55 -17.02
N VAL A 21 -9.01 18.85 -16.91
CA VAL A 21 -8.37 19.45 -15.73
C VAL A 21 -9.27 19.33 -14.51
N LEU A 22 -10.55 19.71 -14.63
CA LEU A 22 -11.49 19.65 -13.51
C LEU A 22 -11.78 18.20 -13.08
N SER A 23 -11.89 17.27 -14.05
CA SER A 23 -12.08 15.85 -13.75
C SER A 23 -10.86 15.24 -13.06
N MET A 24 -9.64 15.59 -13.48
CA MET A 24 -8.41 15.17 -12.82
C MET A 24 -8.33 15.72 -11.39
N VAL A 25 -8.56 17.04 -11.20
CA VAL A 25 -8.58 17.67 -9.88
C VAL A 25 -9.63 17.01 -8.98
N GLY A 26 -10.83 16.77 -9.50
CA GLY A 26 -11.92 16.11 -8.78
C GLY A 26 -11.56 14.69 -8.35
N LEU A 27 -11.09 13.85 -9.27
CA LEU A 27 -10.70 12.46 -8.98
C LEU A 27 -9.51 12.38 -8.01
N THR A 28 -8.48 13.22 -8.18
CA THR A 28 -7.34 13.27 -7.26
C THR A 28 -7.78 13.74 -5.88
N THR A 29 -8.63 14.77 -5.79
CA THR A 29 -9.18 15.26 -4.51
C THR A 29 -10.02 14.17 -3.84
N ALA A 30 -10.85 13.47 -4.61
CA ALA A 30 -11.67 12.36 -4.12
C ALA A 30 -10.79 11.25 -3.52
N PHE A 31 -9.75 10.85 -4.26
CA PHE A 31 -8.79 9.85 -3.83
C PHE A 31 -8.03 10.26 -2.57
N VAL A 32 -7.50 11.49 -2.50
CA VAL A 32 -6.84 12.00 -1.29
C VAL A 32 -7.80 11.98 -0.11
N GLY A 33 -9.06 12.37 -0.32
CA GLY A 33 -10.09 12.32 0.71
C GLY A 33 -10.37 10.90 1.21
N TYR A 34 -10.49 9.92 0.30
CA TYR A 34 -10.64 8.51 0.65
C TYR A 34 -9.41 8.00 1.42
N TRP A 35 -8.21 8.28 0.91
CA TRP A 35 -6.95 7.89 1.54
C TRP A 35 -6.80 8.45 2.95
N MET A 36 -7.09 9.74 3.15
CA MET A 36 -7.02 10.39 4.45
C MET A 36 -8.01 9.78 5.45
N MET A 37 -9.25 9.54 5.02
CA MET A 37 -10.28 8.90 5.83
C MET A 37 -9.81 7.51 6.29
N GLU A 38 -9.30 6.71 5.36
CA GLU A 38 -8.84 5.36 5.66
C GLU A 38 -7.58 5.34 6.53
N ARG A 39 -6.65 6.26 6.31
CA ARG A 39 -5.48 6.43 7.18
C ARG A 39 -5.88 6.87 8.59
N GLN A 40 -6.85 7.76 8.71
CA GLN A 40 -7.36 8.21 10.00
C GLN A 40 -7.98 7.04 10.77
N TRP A 41 -8.75 6.19 10.07
CA TRP A 41 -9.35 4.98 10.62
C TRP A 41 -8.32 4.01 11.18
N ASP A 42 -7.29 3.69 10.38
CA ASP A 42 -6.25 2.74 10.79
C ASP A 42 -5.48 3.19 12.03
N ASN A 43 -5.28 4.50 12.20
CA ASN A 43 -4.52 5.05 13.32
C ASN A 43 -5.39 5.27 14.56
N HIS A 44 -6.49 6.01 14.41
CA HIS A 44 -7.34 6.39 15.53
C HIS A 44 -8.27 5.26 15.95
N GLY A 45 -8.82 4.49 15.00
CA GLY A 45 -9.68 3.34 15.30
C GLY A 45 -8.93 2.28 16.09
N ALA A 46 -7.70 1.96 15.69
CA ALA A 46 -6.84 1.04 16.44
C ALA A 46 -6.48 1.58 17.83
N ALA A 47 -6.26 2.90 17.98
CA ALA A 47 -5.98 3.51 19.28
C ALA A 47 -7.19 3.44 20.23
N VAL A 48 -8.40 3.67 19.71
CA VAL A 48 -9.66 3.54 20.47
C VAL A 48 -9.83 2.11 20.99
N LEU A 49 -9.51 1.09 20.18
CA LEU A 49 -9.56 -0.31 20.62
C LEU A 49 -8.54 -0.62 21.72
N ARG A 50 -7.30 -0.16 21.57
CA ARG A 50 -6.26 -0.37 22.59
C ARG A 50 -6.65 0.26 23.93
N ARG A 51 -7.28 1.44 23.92
CA ARG A 51 -7.80 2.08 25.13
C ARG A 51 -8.87 1.24 25.79
N ARG A 52 -9.85 0.74 25.03
CA ARG A 52 -10.91 -0.12 25.56
C ARG A 52 -10.35 -1.40 26.22
N VAL A 53 -9.34 -2.01 25.61
CA VAL A 53 -8.66 -3.18 26.19
C VAL A 53 -7.95 -2.82 27.50
N ALA A 54 -7.27 -1.68 27.54
CA ALA A 54 -6.61 -1.20 28.75
C ALA A 54 -7.61 -0.87 29.87
N GLU A 55 -8.74 -0.22 29.54
CA GLU A 55 -9.83 0.11 30.45
C GLU A 55 -10.47 -1.18 31.03
N ASN A 56 -10.75 -2.18 30.18
CA ASN A 56 -11.29 -3.47 30.61
C ASN A 56 -10.32 -4.24 31.51
N ASN A 57 -9.02 -4.21 31.21
CA ASN A 57 -7.99 -4.87 32.03
C ASN A 57 -7.78 -4.15 33.37
N ALA A 58 -7.90 -2.82 33.41
CA ALA A 58 -7.79 -2.03 34.64
C ALA A 58 -9.03 -2.15 35.55
N GLY A 59 -10.19 -2.50 34.98
CA GLY A 59 -11.42 -2.74 35.73
C GLY A 59 -11.53 -4.12 36.41
N GLY A 60 -10.65 -5.07 36.05
CA GLY A 60 -10.68 -6.44 36.54
C GLY A 60 -10.04 -6.69 37.92
N ASP A 61 -9.40 -5.68 38.53
CA ASP A 61 -8.76 -5.76 39.85
C ASP A 61 -9.61 -5.11 40.97
N LYS A 62 -10.90 -4.86 40.73
CA LYS A 62 -11.82 -4.32 41.73
C LYS A 62 -12.76 -5.39 42.29
N ASP A 63 -12.18 -6.46 42.85
CA ASP A 63 -12.89 -7.30 43.82
C ASP A 63 -12.51 -6.85 45.25
N GLU A 64 -13.51 -6.22 45.86
CA GLU A 64 -13.85 -6.04 47.28
C GLU A 64 -12.87 -6.58 48.34
N ASN A 65 -11.97 -5.70 48.83
CA ASN A 65 -11.67 -5.59 50.27
C ASN A 65 -10.84 -4.32 50.55
N ALA A 66 -11.52 -3.18 50.69
CA ALA A 66 -10.99 -2.02 51.39
C ALA A 66 -12.15 -1.08 51.75
N ASP A 67 -12.87 -1.46 52.80
CA ASP A 67 -13.56 -0.47 53.61
C ASP A 67 -12.52 0.44 54.29
N THR A 68 -12.88 1.72 54.39
CA THR A 68 -12.34 2.81 55.23
C THR A 68 -11.28 3.80 54.67
N VAL A 69 -11.74 5.07 54.70
CA VAL A 69 -11.05 6.38 54.70
C VAL A 69 -10.48 6.82 53.35
N GLY A 70 -10.85 7.93 52.71
CA GLY A 70 -11.61 9.12 53.08
C GLY A 70 -11.01 10.31 52.32
N ILE A 71 -11.82 10.97 51.48
CA ILE A 71 -11.78 12.41 51.11
C ILE A 71 -10.47 12.97 50.52
N ASP A 72 -10.44 13.19 49.19
CA ASP A 72 -10.40 14.52 48.51
C ASP A 72 -9.84 14.42 47.08
N ALA A 73 -10.52 15.07 46.15
CA ALA A 73 -10.01 15.47 44.83
C ALA A 73 -9.70 16.99 44.87
N PRO A 74 -9.10 17.62 43.84
CA PRO A 74 -8.25 17.14 42.74
C PRO A 74 -6.92 17.93 42.65
N LYS A 75 -5.98 17.52 41.78
CA LYS A 75 -5.11 18.48 41.06
C LYS A 75 -4.33 17.87 39.89
N ASP A 76 -4.33 18.62 38.80
CA ASP A 76 -3.47 18.51 37.63
C ASP A 76 -1.98 18.70 37.96
N GLU A 77 -1.15 18.36 36.97
CA GLU A 77 0.25 18.73 36.70
C GLU A 77 1.34 17.65 36.90
N ASN A 78 2.03 17.39 35.78
CA ASN A 78 3.46 17.13 35.65
C ASN A 78 4.21 16.61 36.89
N SER A 79 4.55 15.32 36.87
CA SER A 79 5.88 14.90 37.35
C SER A 79 6.27 13.55 36.76
N SER A 80 7.28 13.61 35.90
CA SER A 80 8.17 12.49 35.61
C SER A 80 8.73 11.92 36.92
N ASN A 81 8.67 10.61 37.11
CA ASN A 81 9.63 9.89 37.96
C ASN A 81 9.85 8.48 37.40
N TYR A 82 11.08 8.27 36.92
CA TYR A 82 11.63 6.97 36.57
C TYR A 82 11.92 6.19 37.85
N VAL A 83 11.49 4.92 37.88
CA VAL A 83 11.97 3.93 38.86
C VAL A 83 13.09 3.14 38.18
N ALA A 84 14.29 3.21 38.75
CA ALA A 84 15.47 2.48 38.30
C ALA A 84 15.33 0.98 38.64
N ILE A 85 15.63 0.12 37.67
CA ILE A 85 15.80 -1.33 37.86
C ILE A 85 17.31 -1.58 38.05
N PRO A 86 17.74 -2.29 39.11
CA PRO A 86 19.15 -2.61 39.29
C PRO A 86 19.61 -3.77 38.38
N ASP A 87 20.81 -3.65 37.83
CA ASP A 87 21.48 -4.64 36.98
C ASP A 87 21.73 -5.98 37.70
N PRO A 88 21.70 -7.12 36.98
CA PRO A 88 22.14 -8.40 37.53
C PRO A 88 23.67 -8.51 37.56
N PRO A 89 24.27 -9.15 38.57
CA PRO A 89 25.73 -9.23 38.68
C PRO A 89 26.31 -10.29 37.72
N SER A 90 27.36 -9.87 37.03
CA SER A 90 28.32 -10.72 36.32
C SER A 90 29.10 -11.61 37.29
N GLN A 91 29.19 -12.92 37.05
CA GLN A 91 30.36 -13.70 37.48
C GLN A 91 30.81 -14.78 36.48
N VAL A 92 32.13 -14.94 36.51
CA VAL A 92 33.05 -15.56 35.56
C VAL A 92 33.30 -17.04 35.90
N ALA A 93 33.68 -17.80 34.87
CA ALA A 93 34.02 -19.22 34.78
C ALA A 93 34.87 -19.87 35.90
N LYS A 94 34.63 -21.19 36.14
CA LYS A 94 35.66 -22.23 36.34
C LYS A 94 35.10 -23.68 36.44
N GLY A 95 35.50 -24.55 35.49
CA GLY A 95 36.13 -25.88 35.70
C GLY A 95 35.42 -27.09 36.35
N ARG A 96 35.17 -28.12 35.52
CA ARG A 96 35.42 -29.60 35.64
C ARG A 96 34.77 -30.48 36.75
N ASN A 97 34.05 -31.52 36.27
CA ASN A 97 33.89 -32.96 36.64
C ASN A 97 33.65 -33.33 38.14
N THR A 98 32.75 -34.21 38.59
CA THR A 98 32.32 -35.58 38.21
C THR A 98 31.04 -36.00 38.97
N GLU A 99 30.23 -36.86 38.34
CA GLU A 99 29.39 -37.97 38.87
C GLU A 99 28.33 -37.82 40.00
N ASN A 100 27.10 -38.24 39.64
CA ASN A 100 26.11 -39.07 40.36
C ASN A 100 25.62 -38.66 41.76
N ALA A 101 24.33 -38.29 41.86
CA ALA A 101 23.26 -39.14 42.43
C ALA A 101 22.04 -38.31 42.90
N ALA A 102 20.88 -38.70 42.38
CA ALA A 102 19.54 -38.77 42.97
C ALA A 102 19.00 -37.76 44.02
N SER A 103 17.71 -37.48 43.81
CA SER A 103 16.67 -37.02 44.76
C SER A 103 16.56 -35.51 45.02
N THR A 104 15.74 -34.90 44.16
CA THR A 104 15.11 -33.59 44.33
C THR A 104 14.00 -33.64 45.37
N SER A 105 14.15 -32.89 46.46
CA SER A 105 13.04 -32.41 47.28
C SER A 105 13.37 -30.99 47.77
N PHE A 106 12.79 -29.97 47.15
CA PHE A 106 12.73 -28.63 47.72
C PHE A 106 11.43 -27.92 47.33
N ALA A 107 10.67 -27.62 48.38
CA ALA A 107 9.85 -26.44 48.65
C ALA A 107 9.06 -25.76 47.51
N ALA A 108 7.76 -25.70 47.75
CA ALA A 108 6.75 -24.92 47.06
C ALA A 108 7.16 -23.44 46.86
N ALA A 109 7.26 -23.05 45.60
CA ALA A 109 6.95 -21.72 45.12
C ALA A 109 6.07 -21.93 43.88
N GLU A 110 4.83 -21.47 43.92
CA GLU A 110 3.86 -21.62 42.84
C GLU A 110 4.36 -20.93 41.56
N MET A 111 5.03 -21.70 40.71
CA MET A 111 5.27 -21.34 39.32
C MET A 111 3.97 -21.54 38.54
N MET A 112 3.43 -20.47 37.95
CA MET A 112 2.47 -20.57 36.85
C MET A 112 3.11 -21.39 35.70
N LEU A 113 2.72 -22.65 35.56
CA LEU A 113 3.09 -23.47 34.41
C LEU A 113 2.25 -23.04 33.19
N CYS A 114 2.83 -22.27 32.27
CA CYS A 114 2.29 -22.15 30.92
C CYS A 114 2.66 -23.41 30.12
N GLY A 115 1.72 -24.32 29.94
CA GLY A 115 1.85 -25.43 28.99
C GLY A 115 1.68 -24.94 27.56
N GLN A 116 2.61 -25.30 26.66
CA GLN A 116 2.47 -25.08 25.22
C GLN A 116 1.89 -26.34 24.58
N VAL A 117 0.78 -26.20 23.85
CA VAL A 117 0.26 -27.27 22.99
C VAL A 117 0.71 -26.98 21.56
N PHE A 118 1.31 -27.99 20.93
CA PHE A 118 1.72 -27.92 19.52
C PHE A 118 0.65 -28.55 18.64
N HIS A 119 0.13 -27.77 17.69
CA HIS A 119 -0.75 -28.29 16.63
C HIS A 119 0.06 -28.75 15.42
N GLU A 120 -0.45 -29.74 14.66
CA GLU A 120 0.13 -30.16 13.38
C GLU A 120 0.15 -29.03 12.33
N SER A 121 -0.66 -27.98 12.51
CA SER A 121 -0.72 -26.80 11.64
C SER A 121 0.31 -25.69 11.96
N GLY A 122 1.19 -25.90 12.94
CA GLY A 122 2.28 -24.96 13.27
C GLY A 122 1.85 -23.67 14.00
N CYS A 123 0.58 -23.52 14.36
CA CYS A 123 0.11 -22.41 15.19
C CYS A 123 0.45 -22.63 16.68
N ARG A 124 0.87 -21.55 17.35
CA ARG A 124 1.19 -21.54 18.79
C ARG A 124 0.06 -20.86 19.55
N ASP A 125 -0.59 -21.59 20.44
CA ASP A 125 -1.51 -21.02 21.42
C ASP A 125 -0.89 -21.01 22.82
N LEU A 126 -0.99 -19.87 23.49
CA LEU A 126 -0.77 -19.75 24.93
C LEU A 126 -2.11 -19.97 25.62
N VAL A 127 -2.43 -21.23 25.92
CA VAL A 127 -3.54 -21.55 26.81
C VAL A 127 -3.01 -21.45 28.25
N ARG A 128 -3.61 -20.59 29.09
CA ARG A 128 -3.40 -20.70 30.53
C ARG A 128 -4.02 -22.02 30.99
N VAL A 129 -3.17 -23.02 31.27
CA VAL A 129 -3.60 -24.25 31.94
C VAL A 129 -3.88 -23.87 33.39
N GLY A 130 -5.13 -24.03 33.83
CA GLY A 130 -5.54 -23.68 35.18
C GLY A 130 -4.79 -24.47 36.24
N THR A 131 -4.51 -23.82 37.37
CA THR A 131 -4.23 -24.51 38.63
C THR A 131 -5.50 -25.20 39.11
N PHE A 132 -5.35 -26.38 39.73
CA PHE A 132 -6.42 -27.35 40.03
C PHE A 132 -7.52 -26.88 41.00
N ASP A 133 -7.50 -25.65 41.50
CA ASP A 133 -8.32 -25.22 42.63
C ASP A 133 -9.49 -24.25 42.30
N SER A 134 -9.68 -23.88 41.03
CA SER A 134 -10.83 -23.04 40.64
C SER A 134 -12.09 -23.90 40.42
N GLN A 135 -13.04 -23.84 41.37
CA GLN A 135 -14.38 -24.47 41.29
C GLN A 135 -15.41 -23.64 40.51
N ASP A 136 -15.01 -22.53 39.88
CA ASP A 136 -15.93 -21.67 39.13
C ASP A 136 -16.36 -22.32 37.78
N PRO A 137 -17.65 -22.62 37.57
CA PRO A 137 -18.15 -23.26 36.35
C PRO A 137 -17.95 -22.40 35.08
N LYS A 138 -17.61 -21.12 35.22
CA LYS A 138 -17.25 -20.25 34.09
C LYS A 138 -15.97 -20.71 33.36
N TYR A 139 -15.10 -21.47 34.04
CA TYR A 139 -13.83 -21.97 33.50
C TYR A 139 -13.83 -23.49 33.24
N HIS A 140 -14.94 -24.19 33.54
CA HIS A 140 -15.11 -25.62 33.30
C HIS A 140 -16.38 -25.89 32.49
N PRO A 141 -16.41 -25.60 31.18
CA PRO A 141 -17.50 -26.06 30.33
C PRO A 141 -17.51 -27.60 30.31
N SER A 142 -18.65 -28.22 30.59
CA SER A 142 -18.86 -29.66 30.71
C SER A 142 -18.66 -30.47 29.40
N ARG A 143 -18.06 -29.87 28.38
CA ARG A 143 -17.70 -30.48 27.11
C ARG A 143 -16.28 -30.08 26.76
N ALA A 144 -15.38 -31.07 26.70
CA ALA A 144 -14.12 -30.90 25.98
C ALA A 144 -14.46 -30.61 24.52
N GLY A 145 -14.19 -29.40 24.06
CA GLY A 145 -14.44 -28.98 22.68
C GLY A 145 -13.55 -29.78 21.73
N ASN A 146 -14.15 -30.34 20.68
CA ASN A 146 -13.39 -30.98 19.61
C ASN A 146 -12.76 -29.89 18.72
N ALA A 147 -11.74 -30.26 17.93
CA ALA A 147 -11.03 -29.31 17.06
C ALA A 147 -11.95 -28.55 16.08
N GLU A 148 -13.06 -29.16 15.65
CA GLU A 148 -14.10 -28.51 14.83
C GLU A 148 -14.90 -27.44 15.59
N ASP A 149 -15.02 -27.54 16.91
CA ASP A 149 -15.70 -26.52 17.73
C ASP A 149 -14.81 -25.29 17.96
N ALA A 150 -13.49 -25.40 17.77
CA ALA A 150 -12.54 -24.31 18.01
C ALA A 150 -12.45 -23.31 16.84
N GLU A 151 -12.68 -23.75 15.60
CA GLU A 151 -12.68 -22.86 14.42
C GLU A 151 -13.86 -21.87 14.44
N GLY A 152 -14.98 -22.23 15.09
CA GLY A 152 -16.10 -21.31 15.33
C GLY A 152 -16.01 -20.51 16.64
N ASN A 153 -15.29 -21.03 17.65
CA ASN A 153 -15.23 -20.45 19.00
C ASN A 153 -14.02 -19.55 19.27
N LEU A 154 -13.11 -19.34 18.30
CA LEU A 154 -12.14 -18.23 18.32
C LEU A 154 -12.81 -16.83 18.45
N SER A 155 -14.13 -16.79 18.33
CA SER A 155 -14.98 -15.64 18.56
C SER A 155 -15.62 -15.59 19.95
N ALA A 156 -15.87 -16.66 20.71
CA ALA A 156 -16.78 -16.58 21.86
C ALA A 156 -16.23 -15.79 23.07
N THR A 157 -14.97 -16.02 23.46
CA THR A 157 -14.34 -15.33 24.60
C THR A 157 -13.87 -13.92 24.22
N ALA A 158 -13.45 -13.72 22.96
CA ALA A 158 -13.14 -12.39 22.41
C ALA A 158 -14.43 -11.57 22.18
N ALA A 159 -15.51 -12.20 21.70
CA ALA A 159 -16.85 -11.63 21.62
C ALA A 159 -17.33 -11.21 23.00
N GLN A 160 -17.07 -11.95 24.07
CA GLN A 160 -17.46 -11.49 25.40
C GLN A 160 -16.68 -10.24 25.87
N TYR A 161 -15.40 -10.08 25.48
CA TYR A 161 -14.62 -8.87 25.78
C TYR A 161 -14.93 -7.67 24.87
N TYR A 162 -15.40 -7.87 23.63
CA TYR A 162 -15.64 -6.82 22.63
C TYR A 162 -17.11 -6.61 22.20
N ASN A 163 -18.01 -7.56 22.44
CA ASN A 163 -19.45 -7.52 22.13
C ASN A 163 -20.34 -7.24 23.36
N ALA A 164 -19.79 -6.78 24.50
CA ALA A 164 -20.62 -5.97 25.38
C ALA A 164 -21.13 -4.78 24.54
N GLU A 165 -22.46 -4.58 24.50
CA GLU A 165 -23.10 -3.51 23.72
C GLU A 165 -22.23 -2.26 23.82
N PRO A 166 -21.78 -1.70 22.68
CA PRO A 166 -20.86 -0.58 22.71
C PRO A 166 -21.51 0.51 23.55
N THR A 167 -20.90 0.85 24.68
CA THR A 167 -21.33 1.99 25.47
C THR A 167 -21.44 3.18 24.51
N SER A 168 -22.46 4.01 24.67
CA SER A 168 -22.69 5.17 23.78
C SER A 168 -21.42 6.01 23.61
N GLU A 169 -20.58 6.06 24.65
CA GLU A 169 -19.27 6.70 24.63
C GLU A 169 -18.24 6.00 23.72
N PHE A 170 -18.13 4.67 23.76
CA PHE A 170 -17.21 3.93 22.88
C PHE A 170 -17.59 4.11 21.41
N GLN A 171 -18.90 4.03 21.11
CA GLN A 171 -19.41 4.25 19.76
C GLN A 171 -19.11 5.68 19.27
N ALA A 172 -19.29 6.69 20.12
CA ALA A 172 -18.95 8.07 19.80
C ALA A 172 -17.45 8.26 19.53
N ARG A 173 -16.58 7.63 20.34
CA ARG A 173 -15.13 7.64 20.11
C ARG A 173 -14.78 6.97 18.78
N LEU A 174 -15.44 5.87 18.43
CA LEU A 174 -15.23 5.15 17.17
C LEU A 174 -15.67 5.98 15.95
N GLU A 175 -16.82 6.65 16.04
CA GLU A 175 -17.33 7.54 15.00
C GLU A 175 -16.42 8.76 14.78
N SER A 176 -15.82 9.28 15.85
CA SER A 176 -14.81 10.34 15.77
C SER A 176 -13.52 9.88 15.08
N ALA A 177 -13.17 8.60 15.22
CA ALA A 177 -12.00 7.99 14.58
C ALA A 177 -12.22 7.72 13.08
N PHE A 178 -13.47 7.61 12.63
CA PHE A 178 -13.84 7.46 11.22
C PHE A 178 -14.83 8.54 10.79
N PRO A 179 -14.39 9.79 10.64
CA PRO A 179 -15.28 10.90 10.33
C PRO A 179 -15.86 10.81 8.92
N LEU A 180 -16.89 11.60 8.65
CA LEU A 180 -17.43 11.75 7.30
C LEU A 180 -16.35 12.33 6.35
N PRO A 181 -16.08 11.69 5.20
CA PRO A 181 -14.99 12.11 4.31
C PRO A 181 -15.40 13.31 3.45
N LYS A 182 -15.37 14.52 4.02
CA LYS A 182 -15.77 15.77 3.33
C LYS A 182 -14.96 16.04 2.05
N VAL A 183 -13.66 15.74 2.08
CA VAL A 183 -12.76 15.92 0.93
C VAL A 183 -13.12 14.95 -0.21
N LEU A 184 -13.52 13.72 0.12
CA LEU A 184 -14.01 12.75 -0.87
C LEU A 184 -15.27 13.26 -1.57
N LEU A 185 -16.22 13.77 -0.79
CA LEU A 185 -17.48 14.33 -1.32
C LEU A 185 -17.23 15.56 -2.20
N ALA A 186 -16.33 16.45 -1.80
CA ALA A 186 -15.94 17.61 -2.59
C ALA A 186 -15.28 17.19 -3.92
N GLY A 187 -14.33 16.27 -3.88
CA GLY A 187 -13.64 15.78 -5.07
C GLY A 187 -14.57 15.07 -6.06
N THR A 188 -15.43 14.19 -5.55
CA THR A 188 -16.44 13.52 -6.39
C THR A 188 -17.42 14.52 -7.00
N SER A 189 -17.87 15.53 -6.26
CA SER A 189 -18.74 16.59 -6.79
C SER A 189 -18.06 17.40 -7.92
N ILE A 190 -16.78 17.78 -7.73
CA ILE A 190 -15.98 18.47 -8.74
C ILE A 190 -15.87 17.60 -10.01
N TRP A 191 -15.59 16.30 -9.83
CA TRP A 191 -15.52 15.35 -10.93
C TRP A 191 -16.88 15.19 -11.64
N SER A 192 -17.99 15.07 -10.92
CA SER A 192 -19.31 14.97 -11.54
C SER A 192 -19.62 16.20 -12.38
N ILE A 193 -19.40 17.40 -11.85
CA ILE A 193 -19.63 18.67 -12.56
C ILE A 193 -18.78 18.76 -13.83
N SER A 194 -17.56 18.21 -13.79
CA SER A 194 -16.65 18.22 -14.95
C SER A 194 -17.26 17.57 -16.19
N VAL A 195 -18.15 16.58 -16.04
CA VAL A 195 -18.77 15.84 -17.14
C VAL A 195 -19.58 16.74 -18.08
N PHE A 196 -20.09 17.88 -17.60
CA PHE A 196 -20.86 18.81 -18.42
C PHE A 196 -20.02 19.66 -19.37
N PHE A 197 -18.69 19.61 -19.29
CA PHE A 197 -17.82 20.38 -20.17
C PHE A 197 -17.44 19.59 -21.41
N ASP A 198 -17.31 20.32 -22.53
CA ASP A 198 -16.95 19.77 -23.83
C ASP A 198 -15.53 19.16 -23.79
N PRO A 199 -15.36 17.86 -24.09
CA PRO A 199 -14.04 17.22 -24.10
C PRO A 199 -13.17 17.65 -25.30
N ASN A 200 -13.77 18.21 -26.36
CA ASN A 200 -13.10 18.62 -27.59
C ASN A 200 -12.63 20.09 -27.55
N PHE A 201 -12.94 20.83 -26.50
CA PHE A 201 -12.63 22.25 -26.42
C PHE A 201 -11.86 22.61 -25.16
N GLY A 202 -10.74 23.32 -25.32
CA GLY A 202 -9.91 23.83 -24.24
C GLY A 202 -10.60 24.84 -23.31
N GLY A 203 -11.77 25.37 -23.69
CA GLY A 203 -12.50 26.43 -22.99
C GLY A 203 -13.77 25.97 -22.22
N PHE A 204 -14.54 26.94 -21.76
CA PHE A 204 -15.73 26.77 -20.90
C PHE A 204 -17.03 26.50 -21.68
N ARG A 205 -17.01 25.55 -22.63
CA ARG A 205 -18.23 25.19 -23.37
C ARG A 205 -18.97 24.07 -22.65
N LEU A 206 -20.25 24.29 -22.36
CA LEU A 206 -21.13 23.24 -21.83
C LEU A 206 -21.57 22.32 -22.97
N TYR A 207 -21.51 21.02 -22.72
CA TYR A 207 -21.93 19.95 -23.61
C TYR A 207 -22.90 19.03 -22.86
N ILE A 208 -24.17 19.42 -22.87
CA ILE A 208 -25.25 18.71 -22.17
C ILE A 208 -25.96 17.80 -23.16
N ASN A 209 -25.75 16.50 -23.01
CA ASN A 209 -26.48 15.46 -23.75
C ASN A 209 -26.97 14.39 -22.75
N ALA A 210 -27.81 13.45 -23.20
CA ALA A 210 -28.33 12.39 -22.35
C ALA A 210 -27.22 11.54 -21.69
N TRP A 211 -26.13 11.27 -22.41
CA TRP A 211 -24.98 10.48 -21.92
C TRP A 211 -24.25 11.18 -20.77
N ASN A 212 -23.97 12.47 -20.90
CA ASN A 212 -23.31 13.31 -19.90
C ASN A 212 -24.20 13.56 -18.68
N VAL A 213 -25.52 13.72 -18.89
CA VAL A 213 -26.47 13.79 -17.76
C VAL A 213 -26.46 12.48 -16.96
N MET A 214 -26.50 11.33 -17.65
CA MET A 214 -26.42 10.03 -16.96
C MET A 214 -25.07 9.83 -16.26
N MET A 215 -23.95 10.15 -16.91
CA MET A 215 -22.64 10.11 -16.28
C MET A 215 -22.52 11.03 -15.07
N PHE A 216 -23.08 12.24 -15.15
CA PHE A 216 -23.14 13.15 -14.01
C PHE A 216 -23.89 12.53 -12.82
N LEU A 217 -25.09 11.98 -13.07
CA LEU A 217 -25.91 11.36 -12.03
C LEU A 217 -25.20 10.18 -11.36
N LEU A 218 -24.57 9.30 -12.15
CA LEU A 218 -23.80 8.16 -11.66
C LEU A 218 -22.54 8.64 -10.89
N ALA A 219 -21.73 9.52 -11.47
CA ALA A 219 -20.55 10.07 -10.82
C ALA A 219 -20.89 10.78 -9.49
N ALA A 220 -22.05 11.44 -9.41
CA ALA A 220 -22.53 12.10 -8.20
C ALA A 220 -22.95 11.11 -7.10
N CYS A 221 -23.21 9.85 -7.43
CA CYS A 221 -23.54 8.79 -6.48
C CYS A 221 -22.31 8.15 -5.84
N VAL A 222 -21.16 8.10 -6.54
CA VAL A 222 -19.90 7.49 -6.06
C VAL A 222 -19.49 7.99 -4.67
N GLY A 223 -19.44 9.31 -4.49
CA GLY A 223 -19.06 9.94 -3.22
C GLY A 223 -20.00 9.57 -2.07
N PRO A 224 -21.32 9.81 -2.21
CA PRO A 224 -22.32 9.40 -1.23
C PRO A 224 -22.30 7.90 -0.87
N ILE A 225 -22.13 7.00 -1.85
CA ILE A 225 -22.05 5.54 -1.58
C ILE A 225 -20.85 5.21 -0.69
N LEU A 226 -19.69 5.80 -0.95
CA LEU A 226 -18.51 5.61 -0.10
C LEU A 226 -18.67 6.26 1.28
N ALA A 227 -19.21 7.48 1.33
CA ALA A 227 -19.28 8.29 2.55
C ALA A 227 -20.34 7.83 3.55
N PHE A 228 -21.45 7.24 3.08
CA PHE A 228 -22.59 6.87 3.94
C PHE A 228 -22.74 5.35 4.12
N PRO A 229 -23.24 4.55 3.14
CA PRO A 229 -23.52 3.14 3.40
C PRO A 229 -22.26 2.31 3.66
N ILE A 230 -21.15 2.54 2.95
CA ILE A 230 -19.89 1.81 3.21
C ILE A 230 -19.30 2.19 4.57
N ARG A 231 -19.30 3.50 4.90
CA ARG A 231 -18.84 3.99 6.20
C ARG A 231 -19.65 3.42 7.36
N GLU A 232 -20.97 3.53 7.27
CA GLU A 232 -21.89 3.05 8.31
C GLU A 232 -21.78 1.54 8.50
N ALA A 233 -21.71 0.77 7.41
CA ALA A 233 -21.51 -0.67 7.46
C ALA A 233 -20.17 -1.06 8.11
N THR A 234 -19.10 -0.29 7.84
CA THR A 234 -17.79 -0.51 8.46
C THR A 234 -17.81 -0.24 9.98
N LEU A 235 -18.47 0.84 10.40
CA LEU A 235 -18.63 1.17 11.83
C LEU A 235 -19.48 0.15 12.58
N LYS A 236 -20.58 -0.29 11.97
CA LYS A 236 -21.50 -1.28 12.55
C LYS A 236 -21.04 -2.73 12.38
N ARG A 237 -19.92 -2.96 11.68
CA ARG A 237 -19.40 -4.29 11.32
C ARG A 237 -20.42 -5.13 10.54
N ASP A 238 -21.27 -4.49 9.74
CA ASP A 238 -22.27 -5.14 8.89
C ASP A 238 -21.66 -5.52 7.53
N LEU A 239 -21.09 -6.72 7.47
CA LEU A 239 -20.42 -7.24 6.27
C LEU A 239 -21.37 -7.36 5.08
N ASP A 240 -22.63 -7.73 5.29
CA ASP A 240 -23.57 -7.96 4.19
C ASP A 240 -24.03 -6.64 3.56
N ARG A 241 -24.29 -5.62 4.39
CA ARG A 241 -24.56 -4.27 3.89
C ARG A 241 -23.34 -3.68 3.19
N LYS A 242 -22.13 -3.90 3.72
CA LYS A 242 -20.89 -3.44 3.08
C LYS A 242 -20.71 -4.10 1.71
N LYS A 243 -20.83 -5.43 1.61
CA LYS A 243 -20.77 -6.17 0.34
C LYS A 243 -21.77 -5.63 -0.68
N LYS A 244 -23.04 -5.42 -0.30
CA LYS A 244 -24.07 -4.85 -1.18
C LYS A 244 -23.67 -3.45 -1.66
N ALA A 245 -23.22 -2.57 -0.76
CA ALA A 245 -22.80 -1.22 -1.12
C ALA A 245 -21.56 -1.22 -2.03
N THR A 246 -20.58 -2.10 -1.80
CA THR A 246 -19.42 -2.27 -2.67
C THR A 246 -19.80 -2.80 -4.06
N TRP A 247 -20.77 -3.72 -4.16
CA TRP A 247 -21.30 -4.17 -5.44
C TRP A 247 -22.04 -3.06 -6.20
N VAL A 248 -22.82 -2.24 -5.50
CA VAL A 248 -23.46 -1.06 -6.10
C VAL A 248 -22.41 -0.09 -6.62
N LEU A 249 -21.36 0.18 -5.85
CA LEU A 249 -20.25 1.03 -6.28
C LEU A 249 -19.52 0.46 -7.52
N ALA A 250 -19.26 -0.85 -7.54
CA ALA A 250 -18.63 -1.51 -8.69
C ALA A 250 -19.50 -1.42 -9.94
N LEU A 251 -20.80 -1.66 -9.80
CA LEU A 251 -21.78 -1.51 -10.89
C LEU A 251 -21.83 -0.06 -11.39
N ASP A 252 -21.80 0.92 -10.48
CA ASP A 252 -21.80 2.34 -10.81
C ASP A 252 -20.59 2.72 -11.67
N PHE A 253 -19.37 2.30 -11.30
CA PHE A 253 -18.17 2.49 -12.12
C PHE A 253 -18.25 1.83 -13.50
N VAL A 254 -18.82 0.62 -13.59
CA VAL A 254 -19.05 -0.07 -14.86
C VAL A 254 -20.05 0.70 -15.71
N LEU A 255 -21.14 1.19 -15.13
CA LEU A 255 -22.14 1.99 -15.84
C LEU A 255 -21.52 3.30 -16.34
N ILE A 256 -20.76 4.03 -15.52
CA ILE A 256 -20.05 5.24 -15.96
C ILE A 256 -19.14 4.93 -17.15
N THR A 257 -18.43 3.80 -17.11
CA THR A 257 -17.62 3.34 -18.23
C THR A 257 -18.48 3.11 -19.48
N CYS A 258 -19.62 2.41 -19.37
CA CYS A 258 -20.53 2.18 -20.50
C CYS A 258 -21.09 3.49 -21.08
N PHE A 259 -21.53 4.43 -20.24
CA PHE A 259 -22.06 5.72 -20.70
C PHE A 259 -20.96 6.59 -21.33
N SER A 260 -19.71 6.52 -20.83
CA SER A 260 -18.57 7.21 -21.44
C SER A 260 -18.24 6.66 -22.83
N ILE A 261 -18.33 5.34 -23.02
CA ILE A 261 -18.14 4.67 -24.33
C ILE A 261 -19.29 5.00 -25.30
N GLY A 262 -20.50 5.16 -24.77
CA GLY A 262 -21.70 5.50 -25.53
C GLY A 262 -21.70 6.92 -26.10
N ASP A 263 -20.94 7.85 -25.51
CA ASP A 263 -20.86 9.23 -25.99
C ASP A 263 -20.08 9.32 -27.32
N TRP A 264 -20.80 9.64 -28.38
CA TRP A 264 -20.29 9.78 -29.75
C TRP A 264 -19.18 10.84 -29.91
N MET A 265 -19.08 11.83 -29.01
CA MET A 265 -17.98 12.81 -29.03
C MET A 265 -16.70 12.33 -28.35
N VAL A 266 -16.78 11.34 -27.46
CA VAL A 266 -15.64 10.74 -26.76
C VAL A 266 -15.03 9.59 -27.59
N GLN A 267 -15.67 9.21 -28.71
CA GLN A 267 -15.33 7.98 -29.41
C GLN A 267 -13.96 7.98 -30.10
N ASN A 268 -13.01 7.27 -29.49
CA ASN A 268 -12.38 6.18 -30.21
C ASN A 268 -12.95 4.83 -29.70
N LYS A 269 -13.82 4.18 -30.48
CA LYS A 269 -14.30 2.81 -30.16
C LYS A 269 -13.16 1.80 -30.00
N LYS A 270 -11.91 2.14 -30.38
CA LYS A 270 -10.74 1.28 -30.21
C LYS A 270 -10.13 1.32 -28.79
N ILE A 271 -10.48 2.28 -27.93
CA ILE A 271 -9.87 2.44 -26.59
C ILE A 271 -10.80 2.13 -25.41
N TRP A 272 -11.97 1.53 -25.67
CA TRP A 272 -12.99 1.19 -24.67
C TRP A 272 -12.47 0.35 -23.48
N TYR A 273 -11.40 -0.41 -23.69
CA TYR A 273 -10.80 -1.26 -22.67
C TYR A 273 -10.04 -0.46 -21.60
N ILE A 274 -9.58 0.76 -21.91
CA ILE A 274 -8.79 1.60 -20.98
C ILE A 274 -9.59 1.93 -19.70
N PRO A 275 -10.81 2.53 -19.78
CA PRO A 275 -11.58 2.80 -18.59
C PRO A 275 -12.02 1.52 -17.86
N LEU A 276 -12.25 0.42 -18.59
CA LEU A 276 -12.58 -0.88 -17.99
C LEU A 276 -11.43 -1.43 -17.12
N PHE A 277 -10.19 -1.40 -17.63
CA PHE A 277 -9.01 -1.75 -16.83
C PHE A 277 -8.83 -0.79 -15.66
N GLY A 278 -9.15 0.50 -15.86
CA GLY A 278 -9.19 1.49 -14.79
C GLY A 278 -10.08 1.06 -13.62
N VAL A 279 -11.34 0.72 -13.92
CA VAL A 279 -12.30 0.21 -12.93
C VAL A 279 -11.80 -1.09 -12.29
N LEU A 280 -11.30 -2.05 -13.08
CA LEU A 280 -10.78 -3.31 -12.55
C LEU A 280 -9.66 -3.06 -11.53
N PHE A 281 -8.70 -2.19 -11.84
CA PHE A 281 -7.61 -1.88 -10.92
C PHE A 281 -8.08 -1.12 -9.67
N ILE A 282 -9.07 -0.24 -9.78
CA ILE A 282 -9.71 0.40 -8.62
C ILE A 282 -10.35 -0.66 -7.71
N LEU A 283 -11.06 -1.63 -8.26
CA LEU A 283 -11.74 -2.68 -7.50
C LEU A 283 -10.76 -3.66 -6.85
N VAL A 284 -9.76 -4.15 -7.61
CA VAL A 284 -8.69 -5.02 -7.08
C VAL A 284 -7.93 -4.28 -5.98
N SER A 285 -7.62 -3.00 -6.20
CA SER A 285 -7.00 -2.15 -5.19
C SER A 285 -7.84 -2.07 -3.92
N HIS A 286 -9.14 -1.77 -4.03
CA HIS A 286 -10.04 -1.70 -2.87
C HIS A 286 -10.04 -3.01 -2.08
N TYR A 287 -10.14 -4.15 -2.77
CA TYR A 287 -10.05 -5.47 -2.13
C TYR A 287 -8.72 -5.67 -1.38
N MET A 288 -7.59 -5.34 -2.01
CA MET A 288 -6.28 -5.44 -1.38
C MET A 288 -6.12 -4.47 -0.20
N PHE A 289 -6.71 -3.27 -0.25
CA PHE A 289 -6.72 -2.34 0.88
C PHE A 289 -7.44 -2.95 2.08
N GLN A 290 -8.63 -3.52 1.88
CA GLN A 290 -9.39 -4.11 3.00
C GLN A 290 -8.64 -5.27 3.67
N ARG A 291 -7.90 -6.07 2.90
CA ARG A 291 -7.18 -7.24 3.45
C ARG A 291 -5.90 -6.89 4.21
N ASN A 292 -5.20 -5.84 3.80
CA ASN A 292 -3.85 -5.55 4.31
C ASN A 292 -3.80 -4.48 5.41
N ARG A 293 -4.95 -3.88 5.76
CA ARG A 293 -5.04 -2.77 6.71
C ARG A 293 -5.13 -3.19 8.17
N ARG A 294 -4.89 -2.23 9.08
CA ARG A 294 -5.02 -2.43 10.54
C ARG A 294 -6.48 -2.62 10.93
N MET A 295 -7.32 -1.76 10.39
CA MET A 295 -8.75 -1.69 10.68
C MET A 295 -9.57 -2.09 9.43
N GLY A 296 -9.08 -3.07 8.68
CA GLY A 296 -9.75 -3.62 7.50
C GLY A 296 -10.60 -4.85 7.83
N LEU A 297 -10.42 -5.95 7.10
CA LEU A 297 -11.15 -7.20 7.29
C LEU A 297 -11.05 -7.75 8.73
N SER A 298 -9.92 -7.58 9.42
CA SER A 298 -9.78 -8.00 10.83
C SER A 298 -10.75 -7.25 11.75
N TRP A 299 -10.98 -5.96 11.51
CA TRP A 299 -12.00 -5.21 12.26
C TRP A 299 -13.41 -5.72 11.94
N GLU A 300 -13.70 -5.95 10.66
CA GLU A 300 -15.04 -6.31 10.22
C GLU A 300 -15.44 -7.72 10.68
N GLN A 301 -14.55 -8.69 10.53
CA GLN A 301 -14.81 -10.09 10.88
C GLN A 301 -14.60 -10.33 12.38
N GLU A 302 -13.47 -9.88 12.92
CA GLU A 302 -13.01 -10.28 14.26
C GLU A 302 -13.19 -9.17 15.30
N GLY A 303 -13.49 -7.93 14.91
CA GLY A 303 -13.64 -6.80 15.83
C GLY A 303 -12.33 -6.30 16.44
N ARG A 304 -11.18 -6.72 15.90
CA ARG A 304 -9.85 -6.36 16.42
C ARG A 304 -8.99 -5.67 15.37
N ALA A 305 -8.10 -4.79 15.85
CA ALA A 305 -7.05 -4.23 15.01
C ALA A 305 -5.98 -5.29 14.73
N LYS A 306 -5.48 -5.34 13.49
CA LYS A 306 -4.36 -6.20 13.13
C LYS A 306 -3.09 -5.79 13.87
N SER A 307 -2.31 -6.75 14.35
CA SER A 307 -1.06 -6.49 15.08
C SER A 307 0.00 -5.85 14.17
N SER A 308 0.90 -5.03 14.73
CA SER A 308 1.87 -4.27 13.91
C SER A 308 2.91 -5.12 13.17
N SER A 309 3.11 -6.37 13.59
CA SER A 309 3.93 -7.38 12.91
C SER A 309 3.25 -7.92 11.66
N GLN A 310 1.92 -8.09 11.69
CA GLN A 310 1.14 -8.72 10.61
C GLN A 310 0.69 -7.74 9.51
N ILE A 311 1.12 -6.48 9.58
CA ILE A 311 0.73 -5.47 8.59
C ILE A 311 1.79 -5.35 7.51
N TYR A 312 1.30 -5.44 6.27
CA TYR A 312 2.06 -5.23 5.06
C TYR A 312 2.15 -3.73 4.80
N VAL A 313 3.30 -3.12 5.12
CA VAL A 313 3.58 -1.69 4.86
C VAL A 313 3.69 -1.42 3.36
N GLN A 314 4.04 -2.44 2.58
CA GLN A 314 4.16 -2.40 1.14
C GLN A 314 3.10 -3.28 0.50
N ASN A 315 2.16 -2.65 -0.21
CA ASN A 315 1.00 -3.31 -0.80
C ASN A 315 0.73 -2.73 -2.19
N LEU A 316 0.49 -3.60 -3.18
CA LEU A 316 0.11 -3.24 -4.55
C LEU A 316 -1.21 -2.47 -4.66
N ALA A 317 -2.01 -2.39 -3.59
CA ALA A 317 -3.26 -1.64 -3.56
C ALA A 317 -3.08 -0.18 -3.98
N THR A 318 -2.11 0.54 -3.40
CA THR A 318 -1.87 1.96 -3.75
C THR A 318 -1.45 2.14 -5.21
N PRO A 319 -0.48 1.37 -5.75
CA PRO A 319 -0.17 1.38 -7.18
C PRO A 319 -1.38 1.17 -8.08
N LEU A 320 -2.15 0.12 -7.80
CA LEU A 320 -3.32 -0.23 -8.60
C LEU A 320 -4.39 0.85 -8.53
N LEU A 321 -4.55 1.54 -7.40
CA LEU A 321 -5.54 2.62 -7.28
C LEU A 321 -5.18 3.82 -8.16
N ILE A 322 -3.93 4.29 -8.06
CA ILE A 322 -3.47 5.46 -8.81
C ILE A 322 -3.49 5.16 -10.31
N LEU A 323 -2.97 3.99 -10.71
CA LEU A 323 -3.04 3.55 -12.09
C LEU A 323 -4.49 3.42 -12.57
N GLY A 324 -5.35 2.80 -11.76
CA GLY A 324 -6.76 2.61 -12.07
C GLY A 324 -7.50 3.94 -12.29
N ILE A 325 -7.29 4.92 -11.42
CA ILE A 325 -7.86 6.27 -11.55
C ILE A 325 -7.35 6.96 -12.81
N VAL A 326 -6.06 6.87 -13.12
CA VAL A 326 -5.49 7.52 -14.29
C VAL A 326 -6.03 6.89 -15.58
N LEU A 327 -6.09 5.56 -15.66
CA LEU A 327 -6.69 4.87 -16.81
C LEU A 327 -8.18 5.22 -16.95
N PHE A 328 -8.91 5.24 -15.84
CA PHE A 328 -10.31 5.65 -15.85
C PHE A 328 -10.50 7.11 -16.29
N TRP A 329 -9.64 8.02 -15.84
CA TRP A 329 -9.64 9.42 -16.26
C TRP A 329 -9.33 9.57 -17.76
N ILE A 330 -8.28 8.90 -18.25
CA ILE A 330 -7.94 8.87 -19.68
C ILE A 330 -9.14 8.36 -20.49
N GLY A 331 -9.72 7.24 -20.09
CA GLY A 331 -10.82 6.60 -20.80
C GLY A 331 -12.10 7.43 -20.86
N THR A 332 -12.32 8.32 -19.89
CA THR A 332 -13.53 9.17 -19.81
C THR A 332 -13.35 10.56 -20.40
N ASN A 333 -12.11 10.94 -20.77
CA ASN A 333 -11.77 12.27 -21.30
C ASN A 333 -11.05 12.25 -22.65
N ALA A 334 -10.61 11.10 -23.15
CA ALA A 334 -9.96 11.00 -24.46
C ALA A 334 -10.95 11.22 -25.62
N VAL A 335 -10.49 11.84 -26.70
CA VAL A 335 -11.26 12.13 -27.93
C VAL A 335 -10.53 11.66 -29.19
N LEU A 336 -11.25 11.53 -30.32
CA LEU A 336 -10.69 11.14 -31.62
C LEU A 336 -9.93 12.29 -32.28
N MET A 337 -8.81 11.98 -32.93
CA MET A 337 -8.07 12.93 -33.77
C MET A 337 -8.82 13.20 -35.08
N ALA A 338 -9.29 14.43 -35.28
CA ALA A 338 -9.61 14.96 -36.61
C ALA A 338 -9.31 16.46 -36.78
N ASP A 339 -9.43 17.32 -35.74
CA ASP A 339 -9.26 18.77 -35.92
C ASP A 339 -8.92 19.51 -34.60
N LEU A 340 -7.68 19.45 -34.10
CA LEU A 340 -7.31 20.16 -32.85
C LEU A 340 -6.06 21.04 -33.00
N TYR A 341 -6.29 22.35 -33.14
CA TYR A 341 -5.29 23.43 -33.01
C TYR A 341 -4.94 23.76 -31.54
N GLN A 342 -5.13 22.84 -30.58
CA GLN A 342 -5.07 23.11 -29.13
C GLN A 342 -3.95 22.34 -28.40
N THR A 343 -3.64 22.73 -27.16
CA THR A 343 -2.73 21.97 -26.28
C THR A 343 -3.40 20.68 -25.81
N TYR A 344 -2.80 19.54 -26.13
CA TYR A 344 -3.33 18.23 -25.78
C TYR A 344 -2.25 17.28 -25.28
N LEU A 345 -2.64 16.30 -24.47
CA LEU A 345 -1.82 15.16 -24.11
C LEU A 345 -2.04 14.05 -25.15
N PRO A 346 -1.09 13.81 -26.06
CA PRO A 346 -1.23 12.73 -27.02
C PRO A 346 -1.06 11.41 -26.29
N ILE A 347 -2.03 10.52 -26.46
CA ILE A 347 -1.97 9.16 -25.96
C ILE A 347 -1.81 8.25 -27.17
N TRP A 348 -0.56 7.95 -27.46
CA TRP A 348 -0.20 7.03 -28.52
C TRP A 348 -0.50 5.61 -28.09
N THR A 349 -1.76 5.20 -28.22
CA THR A 349 -2.18 3.84 -27.90
C THR A 349 -1.90 2.87 -29.03
N THR A 350 -0.84 3.05 -29.83
CA THR A 350 -0.38 1.92 -30.66
C THR A 350 -0.25 0.79 -29.65
N VAL A 351 -1.11 -0.22 -29.79
CA VAL A 351 -1.53 -1.07 -28.65
C VAL A 351 -0.31 -1.75 -28.00
N SER A 352 0.80 -1.82 -28.73
CA SER A 352 2.12 -2.19 -28.23
C SER A 352 2.78 -1.14 -27.31
N ARG A 353 3.10 0.10 -27.74
CA ARG A 353 4.01 0.99 -26.99
C ARG A 353 3.46 1.41 -25.62
N SER A 354 2.28 2.02 -25.57
CA SER A 354 1.71 2.50 -24.30
C SER A 354 1.50 1.37 -23.29
N TRP A 355 1.01 0.21 -23.75
CA TRP A 355 0.88 -0.95 -22.88
C TRP A 355 2.23 -1.54 -22.49
N CYS A 356 3.20 -1.66 -23.40
CA CYS A 356 4.52 -2.17 -23.05
C CYS A 356 5.22 -1.28 -22.01
N VAL A 357 5.05 0.04 -22.07
CA VAL A 357 5.55 0.97 -21.04
C VAL A 357 4.81 0.77 -19.71
N VAL A 358 3.47 0.72 -19.72
CA VAL A 358 2.67 0.49 -18.51
C VAL A 358 2.96 -0.88 -17.89
N LEU A 359 3.09 -1.94 -18.69
CA LEU A 359 3.44 -3.28 -18.25
C LEU A 359 4.85 -3.31 -17.65
N ALA A 360 5.84 -2.68 -18.31
CA ALA A 360 7.19 -2.58 -17.82
C ALA A 360 7.25 -1.89 -16.45
N VAL A 361 6.56 -0.77 -16.28
CA VAL A 361 6.62 0.00 -15.02
C VAL A 361 5.73 -0.61 -13.95
N MET A 362 4.44 -0.76 -14.25
CA MET A 362 3.42 -1.02 -13.24
C MET A 362 3.26 -2.50 -12.90
N LEU A 363 3.70 -3.41 -13.78
CA LEU A 363 3.67 -4.86 -13.50
C LEU A 363 5.04 -5.46 -13.20
N LEU A 364 6.14 -4.85 -13.67
CA LEU A 364 7.49 -5.37 -13.43
C LEU A 364 8.27 -4.49 -12.45
N ILE A 365 8.58 -3.24 -12.80
CA ILE A 365 9.49 -2.39 -12.01
C ILE A 365 8.90 -2.08 -10.63
N VAL A 366 7.70 -1.50 -10.55
CA VAL A 366 7.10 -1.07 -9.28
C VAL A 366 6.81 -2.27 -8.38
N PRO A 367 6.16 -3.37 -8.84
CA PRO A 367 5.97 -4.55 -8.00
C PRO A 367 7.28 -5.19 -7.55
N ALA A 368 8.32 -5.22 -8.39
CA ALA A 368 9.62 -5.78 -8.01
C ALA A 368 10.29 -4.97 -6.89
N HIS A 369 10.26 -3.63 -6.97
CA HIS A 369 10.73 -2.78 -5.87
C HIS A 369 9.96 -3.09 -4.60
N MET A 370 8.63 -3.13 -4.69
CA MET A 370 7.78 -3.36 -3.52
C MET A 370 7.97 -4.74 -2.90
N ALA A 371 8.18 -5.78 -3.72
CA ALA A 371 8.42 -7.13 -3.24
C ALA A 371 9.76 -7.25 -2.52
N LEU A 372 10.83 -6.67 -3.08
CA LEU A 372 12.17 -6.68 -2.49
C LEU A 372 12.21 -5.92 -1.17
N ASP A 373 11.61 -4.73 -1.15
CA ASP A 373 11.52 -3.91 0.04
C ASP A 373 10.64 -4.57 1.12
N PHE A 374 9.53 -5.22 0.71
CA PHE A 374 8.70 -6.01 1.61
C PHE A 374 9.49 -7.17 2.26
N ALA A 375 10.18 -7.99 1.46
CA ALA A 375 10.97 -9.09 1.98
C ALA A 375 12.05 -8.61 2.96
N PHE A 376 12.70 -7.49 2.62
CA PHE A 376 13.68 -6.88 3.52
C PHE A 376 13.04 -6.42 4.84
N ASP A 377 11.90 -5.73 4.81
CA ASP A 377 11.16 -5.28 5.99
C ASP A 377 10.68 -6.44 6.87
N GLN A 378 10.41 -7.62 6.29
CA GLN A 378 10.01 -8.83 7.03
C GLN A 378 11.16 -9.61 7.65
N GLY A 379 12.40 -9.22 7.38
CA GLY A 379 13.55 -9.87 8.00
C GLY A 379 14.39 -10.73 7.08
N SER A 380 14.05 -10.83 5.79
CA SER A 380 14.91 -11.57 4.86
C SER A 380 16.33 -11.01 4.92
N GLN A 381 17.31 -11.92 5.00
CA GLN A 381 18.71 -11.55 5.11
C GLN A 381 19.36 -11.54 3.73
N PRO A 382 20.29 -10.60 3.46
CA PRO A 382 21.09 -10.62 2.25
C PRO A 382 22.02 -11.84 2.24
N VAL A 383 21.89 -12.69 1.23
CA VAL A 383 22.77 -13.82 0.92
C VAL A 383 23.67 -13.42 -0.25
N VAL A 384 24.97 -13.67 -0.11
CA VAL A 384 25.95 -13.47 -1.19
C VAL A 384 26.01 -14.76 -2.00
N VAL A 385 25.57 -14.73 -3.26
CA VAL A 385 25.54 -15.92 -4.13
C VAL A 385 26.86 -16.15 -4.86
N LEU A 386 27.63 -15.08 -5.11
CA LEU A 386 28.90 -15.12 -5.83
C LEU A 386 29.93 -14.26 -5.07
N GLU A 387 30.98 -14.89 -4.52
CA GLU A 387 32.03 -14.16 -3.78
C GLU A 387 32.83 -13.21 -4.68
N GLN A 388 32.97 -13.54 -5.97
CA GLN A 388 33.77 -12.78 -6.93
C GLN A 388 33.02 -11.54 -7.48
N VAL A 389 31.69 -11.60 -7.54
CA VAL A 389 30.82 -10.47 -7.89
C VAL A 389 29.70 -10.49 -6.88
N LYS A 390 29.72 -9.56 -5.91
CA LYS A 390 28.77 -9.53 -4.80
C LYS A 390 27.33 -9.39 -5.30
N PHE A 391 26.70 -10.50 -5.64
CA PHE A 391 25.28 -10.61 -5.95
C PHE A 391 24.55 -10.89 -4.66
N TYR A 392 23.71 -9.93 -4.27
CA TYR A 392 22.87 -10.04 -3.10
C TYR A 392 21.51 -10.58 -3.54
N THR A 393 21.16 -11.76 -3.06
CA THR A 393 19.78 -12.26 -3.06
C THR A 393 19.25 -12.16 -1.65
N LEU A 394 17.93 -12.08 -1.47
CA LEU A 394 17.36 -12.33 -0.15
C LEU A 394 17.22 -13.86 0.05
N ASP A 395 17.20 -14.29 1.31
CA ASP A 395 17.25 -15.71 1.69
C ASP A 395 15.98 -16.52 1.35
N GLY A 396 15.00 -15.93 0.68
CA GLY A 396 13.80 -16.61 0.16
C GLY A 396 12.78 -16.96 1.23
N LYS A 397 13.10 -16.77 2.52
CA LYS A 397 12.30 -17.30 3.64
C LYS A 397 10.92 -16.66 3.72
N THR A 398 10.84 -15.36 3.43
CA THR A 398 9.60 -14.59 3.53
C THR A 398 8.60 -15.08 2.48
N PHE A 399 8.97 -15.11 1.20
CA PHE A 399 8.04 -15.56 0.17
C PHE A 399 7.85 -17.08 0.12
N THR A 400 8.80 -17.89 0.57
CA THR A 400 8.60 -19.35 0.71
C THR A 400 7.50 -19.65 1.72
N SER A 401 7.47 -18.94 2.85
CA SER A 401 6.40 -19.09 3.85
C SER A 401 5.02 -18.67 3.32
N LEU A 402 4.95 -17.66 2.44
CA LEU A 402 3.71 -17.21 1.81
C LEU A 402 3.25 -18.15 0.67
N LEU A 403 4.20 -18.72 -0.07
CA LEU A 403 3.93 -19.63 -1.20
C LEU A 403 3.63 -21.05 -0.75
N ALA A 404 3.96 -21.44 0.48
CA ALA A 404 3.57 -22.71 1.10
C ALA A 404 2.03 -22.92 1.11
N GLU A 405 1.25 -21.84 1.03
CA GLU A 405 -0.21 -21.90 0.92
C GLU A 405 -0.69 -22.19 -0.52
N VAL A 406 0.19 -22.13 -1.53
CA VAL A 406 -0.13 -22.18 -2.97
C VAL A 406 0.51 -23.43 -3.62
N ARG A 407 -0.18 -24.57 -3.49
CA ARG A 407 0.25 -25.96 -3.82
C ARG A 407 0.83 -26.28 -5.22
N TRP A 408 0.93 -25.36 -6.17
CA TRP A 408 1.03 -25.68 -7.61
C TRP A 408 2.34 -25.25 -8.27
N VAL A 409 3.28 -24.68 -7.52
CA VAL A 409 4.59 -24.24 -8.05
C VAL A 409 5.69 -24.58 -7.04
N PRO A 410 6.89 -25.06 -7.45
CA PRO A 410 8.00 -25.30 -6.52
C PRO A 410 8.32 -24.02 -5.73
N GLU A 411 7.94 -24.05 -4.46
CA GLU A 411 7.82 -22.88 -3.56
C GLU A 411 9.14 -22.11 -3.43
N THR A 412 10.25 -22.84 -3.35
CA THR A 412 11.58 -22.28 -3.13
C THR A 412 12.12 -21.55 -4.36
N PHE A 413 11.89 -22.06 -5.57
CA PHE A 413 12.40 -21.45 -6.80
C PHE A 413 11.69 -20.13 -7.09
N VAL A 414 10.37 -20.11 -6.99
CA VAL A 414 9.58 -18.89 -7.25
C VAL A 414 9.76 -17.85 -6.14
N ALA A 415 9.84 -18.28 -4.88
CA ALA A 415 10.19 -17.37 -3.79
C ALA A 415 11.55 -16.71 -4.03
N THR A 416 12.56 -17.51 -4.41
CA THR A 416 13.91 -17.00 -4.68
C THR A 416 13.91 -16.02 -5.85
N ILE A 417 13.19 -16.30 -6.94
CA ILE A 417 13.09 -15.38 -8.08
C ILE A 417 12.39 -14.07 -7.71
N LEU A 418 11.30 -14.12 -6.92
CA LEU A 418 10.61 -12.91 -6.44
C LEU A 418 11.49 -12.07 -5.50
N GLU A 419 12.41 -12.71 -4.81
CA GLU A 419 13.41 -12.11 -3.93
C GLU A 419 14.73 -11.74 -4.65
N THR A 420 14.74 -11.75 -5.98
CA THR A 420 15.88 -11.30 -6.82
C THR A 420 15.54 -10.02 -7.60
N PRO A 421 16.55 -9.20 -7.95
CA PRO A 421 16.36 -8.04 -8.84
C PRO A 421 16.11 -8.43 -10.30
N ILE A 422 15.81 -9.69 -10.63
CA ILE A 422 15.58 -10.14 -12.01
C ILE A 422 14.35 -9.45 -12.61
N TRP A 423 13.25 -9.36 -11.86
CA TRP A 423 12.04 -8.67 -12.34
C TRP A 423 12.27 -7.19 -12.60
N LEU A 424 13.11 -6.57 -11.77
CA LEU A 424 13.56 -5.21 -11.97
C LEU A 424 14.36 -5.08 -13.28
N ALA A 425 15.32 -5.98 -13.52
CA ALA A 425 16.12 -5.99 -14.73
C ALA A 425 15.28 -6.24 -16.00
N LEU A 426 14.33 -7.17 -15.95
CA LEU A 426 13.38 -7.42 -17.04
C LEU A 426 12.54 -6.18 -17.32
N GLY A 427 11.97 -5.56 -16.29
CA GLY A 427 11.17 -4.35 -16.43
C GLY A 427 11.94 -3.20 -17.09
N TRP A 428 13.17 -2.93 -16.65
CA TRP A 428 14.03 -1.92 -17.27
C TRP A 428 14.45 -2.28 -18.70
N THR A 429 14.67 -3.57 -19.00
CA THR A 429 14.96 -4.04 -20.36
C THR A 429 13.76 -3.82 -21.28
N PHE A 430 12.56 -4.16 -20.84
CA PHE A 430 11.33 -3.85 -21.57
C PHE A 430 11.17 -2.35 -21.78
N MET A 431 11.44 -1.53 -20.75
CA MET A 431 11.45 -0.06 -20.89
C MET A 431 12.47 0.42 -21.93
N ALA A 432 13.66 -0.17 -21.95
CA ALA A 432 14.69 0.16 -22.94
C ALA A 432 14.24 -0.16 -24.37
N LEU A 433 13.59 -1.31 -24.58
CA LEU A 433 13.03 -1.71 -25.89
C LEU A 433 11.90 -0.79 -26.35
N ASN A 434 11.11 -0.21 -25.42
CA ASN A 434 10.07 0.76 -25.75
C ASN A 434 10.61 2.04 -26.40
N CYS A 435 11.90 2.34 -26.28
CA CYS A 435 12.51 3.49 -26.92
C CYS A 435 12.46 3.42 -28.46
N PHE A 436 12.31 2.23 -29.04
CA PHE A 436 12.30 2.00 -30.48
C PHE A 436 10.91 1.73 -31.05
N LEU A 437 9.87 1.73 -30.21
CA LEU A 437 8.51 1.48 -30.66
C LEU A 437 7.86 2.76 -31.22
N PRO A 438 7.01 2.66 -32.27
CA PRO A 438 6.80 1.48 -33.11
C PRO A 438 8.00 1.22 -34.03
N PHE A 439 8.48 -0.02 -34.05
CA PHE A 439 9.65 -0.41 -34.85
C PHE A 439 9.46 -0.07 -36.32
N GLY A 440 10.46 0.56 -36.94
CA GLY A 440 10.50 0.81 -38.37
C GLY A 440 9.67 2.00 -38.86
N VAL A 441 8.98 2.73 -37.97
CA VAL A 441 8.20 3.92 -38.36
C VAL A 441 8.95 5.22 -38.08
N THR A 442 9.68 5.30 -36.97
CA THR A 442 10.58 6.42 -36.66
C THR A 442 12.01 6.06 -37.05
N GLY A 443 12.74 7.00 -37.67
CA GLY A 443 14.18 6.82 -37.90
C GLY A 443 14.93 6.56 -36.60
N LEU A 444 15.98 5.76 -36.65
CA LEU A 444 16.83 5.51 -35.48
C LEU A 444 17.57 6.81 -35.11
N THR A 445 17.35 7.30 -33.89
CA THR A 445 18.00 8.53 -33.41
C THR A 445 19.02 8.22 -32.32
N ILE A 446 20.04 9.08 -32.19
CA ILE A 446 21.03 9.00 -31.10
C ILE A 446 20.32 9.08 -29.74
N GLN A 447 19.25 9.89 -29.64
CA GLN A 447 18.41 10.02 -28.45
C GLN A 447 17.82 8.67 -28.00
N GLN A 448 17.30 7.86 -28.93
CA GLN A 448 16.75 6.54 -28.62
C GLN A 448 17.83 5.59 -28.06
N PHE A 449 19.03 5.59 -28.65
CA PHE A 449 20.15 4.79 -28.14
C PHE A 449 20.65 5.25 -26.77
N CYS A 450 20.73 6.55 -26.54
CA CYS A 450 21.05 7.11 -25.22
C CYS A 450 20.01 6.71 -24.18
N CYS A 451 18.72 6.87 -24.51
CA CYS A 451 17.61 6.49 -23.63
C CYS A 451 17.65 4.99 -23.28
N MET A 452 17.86 4.12 -24.28
CA MET A 452 18.03 2.68 -24.09
C MET A 452 19.22 2.38 -23.16
N GLY A 453 20.39 2.97 -23.43
CA GLY A 453 21.59 2.76 -22.64
C GLY A 453 21.41 3.14 -21.17
N ILE A 454 20.72 4.27 -20.91
CA ILE A 454 20.41 4.70 -19.55
C ILE A 454 19.43 3.73 -18.87
N CYS A 455 18.35 3.31 -19.56
CA CYS A 455 17.41 2.31 -19.03
C CYS A 455 18.09 1.01 -18.63
N ILE A 456 18.99 0.48 -19.47
CA ILE A 456 19.73 -0.76 -19.19
C ILE A 456 20.68 -0.56 -17.99
N ALA A 457 21.29 0.62 -17.84
CA ALA A 457 22.18 0.92 -16.73
C ALA A 457 21.44 1.05 -15.38
N MET A 458 20.14 1.38 -15.36
CA MET A 458 19.36 1.56 -14.13
C MET A 458 19.27 0.29 -13.29
N ALA A 459 18.95 -0.84 -13.91
CA ALA A 459 18.77 -2.11 -13.23
C ALA A 459 20.01 -2.57 -12.44
N PRO A 460 21.23 -2.64 -13.02
CA PRO A 460 22.42 -3.02 -12.27
C PRO A 460 22.79 -1.95 -11.23
N VAL A 461 22.63 -0.66 -11.52
CA VAL A 461 22.92 0.40 -10.54
C VAL A 461 22.05 0.26 -9.29
N TYR A 462 20.74 0.12 -9.47
CA TYR A 462 19.83 -0.04 -8.36
C TYR A 462 19.98 -1.41 -7.66
N GLY A 463 19.97 -2.49 -8.45
CA GLY A 463 19.98 -3.86 -7.96
C GLY A 463 21.30 -4.31 -7.33
N MET A 464 22.45 -3.88 -7.87
CA MET A 464 23.77 -4.35 -7.42
C MET A 464 24.50 -3.37 -6.49
N PHE A 465 24.09 -2.10 -6.45
CA PHE A 465 24.77 -1.09 -5.64
C PHE A 465 23.86 -0.42 -4.62
N VAL A 466 22.70 0.11 -5.04
CA VAL A 466 21.79 0.82 -4.13
C VAL A 466 21.16 -0.13 -3.10
N LEU A 467 20.49 -1.20 -3.57
CA LEU A 467 19.83 -2.17 -2.71
C LEU A 467 20.81 -2.85 -1.73
N PRO A 468 21.99 -3.34 -2.16
CA PRO A 468 22.96 -3.90 -1.23
C PRO A 468 23.48 -2.91 -0.20
N ALA A 469 23.72 -1.66 -0.60
CA ALA A 469 24.16 -0.63 0.34
C ALA A 469 23.07 -0.32 1.38
N LEU A 470 21.80 -0.33 0.96
CA LEU A 470 20.66 -0.29 1.87
C LEU A 470 20.69 -1.53 2.77
N TRP A 471 20.69 -2.76 2.25
CA TRP A 471 20.59 -3.97 3.07
C TRP A 471 21.76 -4.20 4.03
N THR A 472 22.93 -3.64 3.74
CA THR A 472 24.12 -3.73 4.61
C THR A 472 24.21 -2.61 5.65
N GLY A 473 23.31 -1.63 5.63
CA GLY A 473 23.29 -0.57 6.64
C GLY A 473 24.34 0.52 6.39
N ASN A 474 24.96 0.53 5.21
CA ASN A 474 26.06 1.44 4.91
C ASN A 474 25.53 2.75 4.34
N LEU A 475 25.26 3.74 5.20
CA LEU A 475 24.70 5.03 4.79
C LEU A 475 25.58 5.76 3.76
N GLY A 476 26.91 5.73 3.91
CA GLY A 476 27.83 6.40 2.99
C GLY A 476 27.77 5.80 1.57
N SER A 477 27.79 4.47 1.47
CA SER A 477 27.65 3.77 0.19
C SER A 477 26.26 3.96 -0.40
N PHE A 478 25.22 3.88 0.44
CA PHE A 478 23.83 4.07 0.03
C PHE A 478 23.65 5.46 -0.57
N THR A 479 24.07 6.51 0.15
CA THR A 479 23.97 7.90 -0.30
C THR A 479 24.70 8.11 -1.63
N LYS A 480 25.95 7.60 -1.76
CA LYS A 480 26.73 7.69 -3.00
C LYS A 480 26.01 7.06 -4.19
N TRP A 481 25.55 5.82 -4.04
CA TRP A 481 24.91 5.09 -5.13
C TRP A 481 23.50 5.59 -5.44
N SER A 482 22.75 6.06 -4.44
CA SER A 482 21.46 6.72 -4.65
C SER A 482 21.62 8.01 -5.45
N TYR A 483 22.61 8.85 -5.17
CA TYR A 483 22.87 10.05 -5.99
C TYR A 483 23.25 9.69 -7.43
N PHE A 484 24.06 8.64 -7.63
CA PHE A 484 24.38 8.16 -8.97
C PHE A 484 23.13 7.68 -9.72
N TYR A 485 22.28 6.90 -9.05
CA TYR A 485 20.97 6.47 -9.59
C TYR A 485 20.06 7.66 -9.91
N TYR A 486 20.00 8.68 -9.04
CA TYR A 486 19.22 9.90 -9.30
C TYR A 486 19.76 10.70 -10.49
N GLY A 487 21.08 10.74 -10.66
CA GLY A 487 21.73 11.32 -11.85
C GLY A 487 21.31 10.60 -13.14
N LEU A 488 21.30 9.27 -13.13
CA LEU A 488 20.78 8.48 -14.26
C LEU A 488 19.30 8.76 -14.51
N MET A 489 18.50 8.95 -13.47
CA MET A 489 17.07 9.25 -13.60
C MET A 489 16.90 10.59 -14.32
N VAL A 490 17.56 11.65 -13.84
CA VAL A 490 17.52 12.97 -14.49
C VAL A 490 17.99 12.92 -15.95
N ALA A 491 19.08 12.18 -16.23
CA ALA A 491 19.57 11.98 -17.59
C ALA A 491 18.52 11.26 -18.47
N TRP A 492 17.81 10.28 -17.91
CA TRP A 492 16.73 9.58 -18.58
C TRP A 492 15.55 10.52 -18.89
N ALA A 493 15.02 11.29 -17.93
CA ALA A 493 13.94 12.25 -18.21
C ALA A 493 14.31 13.27 -19.27
N THR A 494 15.55 13.76 -19.22
CA THR A 494 16.07 14.69 -20.22
C THR A 494 16.08 14.01 -21.60
N SER A 495 16.56 12.77 -21.68
CA SER A 495 16.58 11.99 -22.92
C SER A 495 15.19 11.74 -23.49
N ILE A 496 14.17 11.56 -22.64
CA ILE A 496 12.77 11.47 -23.09
C ILE A 496 12.31 12.79 -23.70
N GLY A 497 12.65 13.91 -23.07
CA GLY A 497 12.09 15.22 -23.36
C GLY A 497 12.78 16.04 -24.46
N ILE A 498 13.98 15.66 -24.91
CA ILE A 498 14.76 16.44 -25.90
C ILE A 498 13.96 16.73 -27.19
N GLY A 499 13.09 15.80 -27.60
CA GLY A 499 12.28 15.93 -28.84
C GLY A 499 10.93 16.63 -28.69
N GLY A 500 10.45 16.92 -27.47
CA GLY A 500 9.08 17.43 -27.29
C GLY A 500 8.80 18.09 -25.93
N GLY A 501 8.27 19.32 -25.96
CA GLY A 501 8.05 20.12 -24.76
C GLY A 501 7.12 19.48 -23.72
N ILE A 502 6.04 18.82 -24.17
CA ILE A 502 5.11 18.11 -23.25
C ILE A 502 5.77 16.85 -22.66
N ALA A 503 6.53 16.10 -23.47
CA ALA A 503 7.26 14.93 -23.00
C ALA A 503 8.30 15.32 -21.93
N LEU A 504 9.01 16.43 -22.12
CA LEU A 504 9.95 16.98 -21.14
C LEU A 504 9.26 17.40 -19.84
N LEU A 505 8.13 18.10 -19.94
CA LEU A 505 7.38 18.53 -18.76
C LEU A 505 6.91 17.33 -17.92
N LEU A 506 6.35 16.31 -18.58
CA LEU A 506 5.89 15.08 -17.93
C LEU A 506 7.05 14.26 -17.36
N SER A 507 8.16 14.13 -18.07
CA SER A 507 9.32 13.35 -17.61
C SER A 507 10.00 14.02 -16.42
N VAL A 508 10.21 15.34 -16.46
CA VAL A 508 10.83 16.10 -15.35
C VAL A 508 9.93 16.09 -14.12
N ALA A 509 8.63 16.38 -14.27
CA ALA A 509 7.68 16.31 -13.18
C ALA A 509 7.60 14.87 -12.62
N GLY A 510 7.56 13.88 -13.51
CA GLY A 510 7.53 12.47 -13.14
C GLY A 510 8.72 12.06 -12.28
N ILE A 511 9.94 12.42 -12.67
CA ILE A 511 11.14 12.12 -11.88
C ILE A 511 11.15 12.86 -10.56
N LEU A 512 10.76 14.14 -10.52
CA LEU A 512 10.63 14.87 -9.26
C LEU A 512 9.75 14.10 -8.27
N PHE A 513 8.59 13.63 -8.72
CA PHE A 513 7.67 12.85 -7.89
C PHE A 513 8.23 11.47 -7.51
N VAL A 514 8.92 10.77 -8.42
CA VAL A 514 9.62 9.51 -8.09
C VAL A 514 10.67 9.72 -7.00
N LEU A 515 11.51 10.75 -7.13
CA LEU A 515 12.61 11.02 -6.21
C LEU A 515 12.10 11.49 -4.84
N VAL A 516 11.14 12.41 -4.82
CA VAL A 516 10.50 12.87 -3.58
C VAL A 516 9.76 11.72 -2.91
N GLY A 517 9.02 10.93 -3.68
CA GLY A 517 8.29 9.76 -3.19
C GLY A 517 9.21 8.71 -2.58
N HIS A 518 10.29 8.35 -3.28
CA HIS A 518 11.29 7.40 -2.78
C HIS A 518 11.96 7.89 -1.50
N ARG A 519 12.37 9.16 -1.46
CA ARG A 519 12.97 9.76 -0.25
C ARG A 519 12.00 9.72 0.93
N TRP A 520 10.74 10.05 0.70
CA TRP A 520 9.74 10.11 1.75
C TRP A 520 9.35 8.70 2.25
N ASP A 521 9.23 7.74 1.34
CA ASP A 521 8.96 6.34 1.67
C ASP A 521 10.08 5.74 2.54
N LEU A 522 11.35 6.08 2.28
CA LEU A 522 12.48 5.69 3.15
C LEU A 522 12.36 6.23 4.58
N TYR A 523 11.69 7.35 4.83
CA TYR A 523 11.44 7.83 6.19
C TYR A 523 10.28 7.11 6.88
N GLU A 524 9.34 6.55 6.11
CA GLU A 524 8.10 5.94 6.62
C GLU A 524 8.21 4.42 6.87
N ARG A 525 9.19 3.76 6.23
CA ARG A 525 9.44 2.30 6.30
C ARG A 525 10.01 1.80 7.63
N LYS A 526 9.80 0.50 7.91
CA LYS A 526 10.37 -0.21 9.07
C LYS A 526 11.90 -0.22 9.00
N ARG A 527 12.47 -0.65 7.88
CA ARG A 527 13.92 -0.70 7.64
C ARG A 527 14.37 0.34 6.61
N GLY A 528 14.01 1.60 6.87
CA GLY A 528 14.39 2.75 6.04
C GLY A 528 15.53 3.58 6.65
N MET A 529 15.44 4.91 6.55
CA MET A 529 16.41 5.86 7.12
C MET A 529 16.66 5.65 8.62
N PRO A 530 15.65 5.36 9.47
CA PRO A 530 15.91 5.09 10.87
C PRO A 530 16.81 3.88 11.10
N TRP A 531 16.65 2.82 10.30
CA TRP A 531 17.46 1.61 10.38
C TRP A 531 18.91 1.87 9.90
N LEU A 532 19.08 2.71 8.87
CA LEU A 532 20.40 3.19 8.43
C LEU A 532 21.10 4.03 9.50
N ALA A 533 20.33 4.80 10.30
CA ALA A 533 20.85 5.64 11.37
C ALA A 533 21.21 4.82 12.62
N THR A 534 20.41 3.82 13.01
CA THR A 534 20.65 3.00 14.21
C THR A 534 21.85 2.06 14.08
N ASN A 535 22.18 1.60 12.86
CA ASN A 535 23.36 0.76 12.63
C ASN A 535 24.70 1.53 12.72
N MET A 536 24.68 2.85 13.00
CA MET A 536 25.89 3.67 13.22
C MET A 536 26.34 3.78 14.68
N GLY A 537 25.79 2.99 15.60
CA GLY A 537 26.31 2.90 16.98
C GLY A 537 25.99 4.09 17.88
N ASP A 538 25.16 5.03 17.44
CA ASP A 538 24.74 6.17 18.26
C ASP A 538 23.43 5.86 19.00
N LEU A 539 23.55 4.97 19.99
CA LEU A 539 22.48 4.57 20.90
C LEU A 539 22.22 5.61 22.02
N SER A 540 22.79 6.81 21.93
CA SER A 540 22.66 7.83 22.95
C SER A 540 21.38 8.67 22.83
N ASN A 541 20.72 8.65 21.67
CA ASN A 541 19.46 9.37 21.43
C ASN A 541 18.33 8.41 21.02
N GLU A 542 17.92 7.54 21.95
CA GLU A 542 16.65 6.80 21.91
C GLU A 542 15.40 7.73 21.90
N VAL A 543 15.60 9.03 22.03
CA VAL A 543 14.54 10.05 21.99
C VAL A 543 14.21 10.43 20.54
N THR A 544 13.48 9.57 19.81
CA THR A 544 12.45 9.93 18.78
C THR A 544 12.05 8.80 17.82
N LEU A 545 12.44 7.54 18.02
CA LEU A 545 11.89 6.41 17.23
C LEU A 545 10.49 5.97 17.71
N LYS A 546 9.58 6.94 17.86
CA LYS A 546 8.14 6.75 18.08
C LYS A 546 7.39 6.52 16.77
N THR A 547 8.10 6.19 15.67
CA THR A 547 7.47 5.84 14.40
C THR A 547 7.10 4.38 14.44
N VAL A 548 5.93 4.09 15.02
CA VAL A 548 5.20 2.88 14.65
C VAL A 548 5.15 2.88 13.13
N PRO A 549 5.70 1.86 12.44
CA PRO A 549 5.84 1.86 11.00
C PRO A 549 4.51 2.23 10.37
N GLN A 550 4.56 3.28 9.56
CA GLN A 550 3.36 3.88 9.03
C GLN A 550 2.91 3.03 7.86
N VAL A 551 1.77 2.37 8.04
CA VAL A 551 1.09 1.74 6.92
C VAL A 551 0.61 2.89 6.03
N TYR A 552 0.94 2.86 4.74
CA TYR A 552 0.45 3.83 3.76
C TYR A 552 0.98 5.25 3.97
N GLY A 553 2.30 5.35 3.94
CA GLY A 553 3.02 6.61 3.85
C GLY A 553 2.74 7.40 2.55
N ILE A 554 2.94 8.71 2.55
CA ILE A 554 2.69 9.55 1.35
C ILE A 554 3.76 9.35 0.27
N GLY A 555 4.93 8.77 0.63
CA GLY A 555 6.02 8.51 -0.30
C GLY A 555 5.62 7.58 -1.44
N GLN A 556 4.92 6.49 -1.14
CA GLN A 556 4.47 5.52 -2.14
C GLN A 556 3.55 6.15 -3.20
N PRO A 557 2.42 6.82 -2.83
CA PRO A 557 1.57 7.52 -3.80
C PRO A 557 2.32 8.50 -4.71
N LEU A 558 3.22 9.31 -4.13
CA LEU A 558 4.01 10.27 -4.90
C LEU A 558 4.92 9.56 -5.89
N GLY A 559 5.60 8.50 -5.45
CA GLY A 559 6.48 7.71 -6.31
C GLY A 559 5.73 7.09 -7.49
N ILE A 560 4.58 6.47 -7.24
CA ILE A 560 3.73 5.85 -8.27
C ILE A 560 3.19 6.89 -9.24
N PHE A 561 2.72 8.04 -8.73
CA PHE A 561 2.24 9.12 -9.59
C PHE A 561 3.36 9.61 -10.52
N GLY A 562 4.59 9.75 -10.00
CA GLY A 562 5.76 10.04 -10.81
C GLY A 562 6.02 9.00 -11.91
N TRP A 563 5.90 7.72 -11.58
CA TRP A 563 5.99 6.61 -12.54
C TRP A 563 4.91 6.66 -13.62
N VAL A 564 3.67 7.01 -13.28
CA VAL A 564 2.60 7.22 -14.26
C VAL A 564 2.96 8.34 -15.24
N LEU A 565 3.43 9.48 -14.73
CA LEU A 565 3.84 10.61 -15.59
C LEU A 565 4.99 10.22 -16.52
N LEU A 566 5.94 9.42 -16.05
CA LEU A 566 7.01 8.88 -16.87
C LEU A 566 6.50 7.91 -17.94
N CYS A 567 5.49 7.08 -17.61
CA CYS A 567 4.85 6.23 -18.61
C CYS A 567 4.18 7.07 -19.72
N LEU A 568 3.49 8.15 -19.34
CA LEU A 568 2.86 9.07 -20.27
C LEU A 568 3.89 9.85 -21.09
N ALA A 569 5.04 10.21 -20.51
CA ALA A 569 6.13 10.83 -21.26
C ALA A 569 6.74 9.86 -22.28
N MET A 570 6.99 8.62 -21.87
CA MET A 570 7.55 7.55 -22.70
C MET A 570 6.60 7.04 -23.78
N SER A 571 5.29 7.25 -23.66
CA SER A 571 4.36 6.91 -24.74
C SER A 571 4.44 7.88 -25.91
N ILE A 572 4.99 9.08 -25.71
CA ILE A 572 5.18 10.07 -26.77
C ILE A 572 6.39 9.67 -27.64
N PRO A 573 6.26 9.59 -28.97
CA PRO A 573 7.37 9.33 -29.89
C PRO A 573 8.57 10.24 -29.62
N MET A 574 9.75 9.63 -29.56
CA MET A 574 11.04 10.31 -29.39
C MET A 574 11.64 10.66 -30.73
#